data_AF-J9EP85-F1
#
_entry.id   AF-J9EP85-F1
#
_cell.length_a   1.000
_cell.length_b   1.000
_cell.length_c   1.000
_cell.angle_alpha   90.00
_cell.angle_beta   90.00
_cell.angle_gamma   90.00
#
_symmetry.space_group_name_H-M   'P 1'
#
loop_
_entity.id
_entity.type
_entity.pdbx_description
1 polymer ?
#
loop_
_entity_poly.entity_id
_entity_poly.type
_entity_poly.pdbx_seq_one_letter_code
_entity_poly.pdbx_strand_id
1 'polypeptide(L)'
;AYLLSASGQLRDDLITCYICLLEHENEQSRKGACRALGTLGSSKGVYPLTFLYGNDPAQTVREEAHRALSKITRNLDDLTNIETTKI
;
A
#
# COMPACT_ATOMS: atom_id res chain seq x y z
N ALA A 1 -6.64 -26.29 0.14
CA ALA A 1 -7.49 -25.59 1.12
C ALA A 1 -8.06 -24.33 0.48
N TYR A 2 -9.29 -24.40 -0.05
CA TYR A 2 -9.96 -23.30 -0.78
C TYR A 2 -9.97 -21.98 0.03
N LEU A 3 -10.10 -22.07 1.35
CA LEU A 3 -10.12 -20.91 2.26
C LEU A 3 -8.74 -20.25 2.47
N LEU A 4 -7.65 -21.02 2.42
CA LEU A 4 -6.28 -20.47 2.48
C LEU A 4 -5.86 -19.82 1.16
N SER A 5 -6.28 -20.40 0.02
CA SER A 5 -6.12 -19.76 -1.28
C SER A 5 -7.00 -18.51 -1.42
N ALA A 6 -8.21 -18.54 -0.84
CA ALA A 6 -9.11 -17.39 -0.84
C ALA A 6 -8.51 -16.21 -0.07
N SER A 7 -7.86 -16.41 1.08
CA SER A 7 -7.27 -15.28 1.82
C SER A 7 -6.16 -14.56 1.07
N GLY A 8 -5.33 -15.30 0.30
CA GLY A 8 -4.28 -14.71 -0.52
C GLY A 8 -4.85 -13.96 -1.73
N GLN A 9 -5.76 -14.62 -2.47
CA GLN A 9 -6.40 -14.02 -3.64
C GLN A 9 -7.22 -12.78 -3.27
N LEU A 10 -8.02 -12.84 -2.20
CA LEU A 10 -8.79 -11.70 -1.70
C LEU A 10 -7.89 -10.53 -1.30
N ARG A 11 -6.72 -10.81 -0.70
CA ARG A 11 -5.75 -9.77 -0.38
C ARG A 11 -5.22 -9.09 -1.65
N ASP A 12 -4.85 -9.87 -2.65
CA ASP A 12 -4.36 -9.37 -3.93
C ASP A 12 -5.42 -8.58 -4.71
N ASP A 13 -6.66 -9.04 -4.68
CA ASP A 13 -7.80 -8.34 -5.28
C ASP A 13 -8.04 -7.00 -4.57
N LEU A 14 -8.01 -6.97 -3.23
CA LEU A 14 -8.13 -5.73 -2.45
C LEU A 14 -7.00 -4.74 -2.76
N ILE A 15 -5.75 -5.21 -2.85
CA ILE A 15 -4.62 -4.37 -3.24
C ILE A 15 -4.89 -3.73 -4.61
N THR A 16 -5.37 -4.52 -5.57
CA THR A 16 -5.70 -4.06 -6.92
C THR A 16 -6.82 -3.01 -6.90
N CYS A 17 -7.90 -3.26 -6.15
CA CYS A 17 -8.99 -2.30 -5.97
C CYS A 17 -8.50 -0.96 -5.38
N TYR A 18 -7.64 -1.01 -4.37
CA TYR A 18 -7.10 0.21 -3.77
C TYR A 18 -6.12 0.93 -4.70
N ILE A 19 -5.36 0.23 -5.55
CA ILE A 19 -4.56 0.88 -6.58
C ILE A 19 -5.45 1.67 -7.54
N CYS A 20 -6.57 1.09 -8.00
CA CYS A 20 -7.53 1.82 -8.85
C CYS A 20 -8.13 3.05 -8.16
N LEU A 21 -8.41 2.97 -6.86
CA LEU A 21 -8.95 4.10 -6.09
C LEU A 21 -7.97 5.28 -5.94
N LEU A 22 -6.68 5.10 -6.21
CA LEU A 22 -5.70 6.19 -6.23
C LEU A 22 -5.95 7.19 -7.37
N GLU A 23 -6.70 6.82 -8.39
CA GLU A 23 -7.05 7.71 -9.53
C GLU A 23 -8.44 8.34 -9.38
N HIS A 24 -9.12 8.07 -8.26
CA HIS A 24 -10.49 8.55 -8.05
C HIS A 24 -10.55 10.09 -7.93
N GLU A 25 -11.57 10.71 -8.49
CA GLU A 25 -11.75 12.18 -8.49
C GLU A 25 -11.81 12.77 -7.06
N ASN A 26 -12.50 12.07 -6.16
CA ASN A 26 -12.66 12.44 -4.76
C ASN A 26 -11.34 12.29 -3.97
N GLU A 27 -10.88 13.38 -3.37
CA GLU A 27 -9.67 13.41 -2.53
C GLU A 27 -9.71 12.38 -1.38
N GLN A 28 -10.84 12.20 -0.71
CA GLN A 28 -10.94 11.29 0.43
C GLN A 28 -10.85 9.83 -0.01
N SER A 29 -11.35 9.48 -1.20
CA SER A 29 -11.16 8.16 -1.80
C SER A 29 -9.67 7.85 -2.00
N ARG A 30 -8.92 8.79 -2.58
CA ARG A 30 -7.47 8.63 -2.79
C ARG A 30 -6.71 8.52 -1.47
N LYS A 31 -7.03 9.35 -0.47
CA LYS A 31 -6.47 9.25 0.89
C LYS A 31 -6.77 7.91 1.55
N GLY A 32 -8.02 7.43 1.42
CA GLY A 32 -8.43 6.12 1.92
C GLY A 32 -7.64 4.98 1.29
N ALA A 33 -7.42 5.05 -0.03
CA ALA A 33 -6.60 4.10 -0.75
C ALA A 33 -5.13 4.11 -0.28
N CYS A 34 -4.51 5.28 -0.09
CA CYS A 34 -3.16 5.38 0.47
C CYS A 34 -3.05 4.65 1.83
N ARG A 35 -3.99 4.92 2.75
CA ARG A 35 -4.00 4.28 4.08
C ARG A 35 -4.18 2.77 4.01
N ALA A 36 -5.07 2.30 3.14
CA ALA A 36 -5.34 0.88 2.96
C ALA A 36 -4.10 0.16 2.40
N LEU A 37 -3.48 0.70 1.34
CA LEU A 37 -2.26 0.14 0.74
C LEU A 37 -1.09 0.11 1.72
N GLY A 38 -0.89 1.16 2.51
CA GLY A 38 0.13 1.19 3.57
C GLY A 38 -0.09 0.12 4.65
N THR A 39 -1.36 -0.18 4.96
CA THR A 39 -1.72 -1.24 5.93
C THR A 39 -1.56 -2.64 5.33
N LEU A 40 -1.87 -2.79 4.04
CA LEU A 40 -1.68 -4.03 3.29
C LEU A 40 -0.21 -4.30 2.97
N GLY A 41 0.69 -3.31 3.09
CA GLY A 41 2.14 -3.51 3.05
C GLY A 41 2.66 -4.14 1.75
N SER A 42 1.90 -4.09 0.65
CA SER A 42 2.26 -4.76 -0.59
C SER A 42 3.17 -3.89 -1.45
N SER A 43 4.24 -4.47 -1.97
CA SER A 43 5.17 -3.82 -2.90
C SER A 43 4.47 -3.35 -4.19
N LYS A 44 3.34 -3.98 -4.57
CA LYS A 44 2.50 -3.56 -5.72
C LYS A 44 2.02 -2.10 -5.59
N GLY A 45 1.85 -1.59 -4.37
CA GLY A 45 1.42 -0.22 -4.10
C GLY A 45 2.54 0.82 -4.18
N VAL A 46 3.83 0.42 -4.18
CA VAL A 46 4.96 1.36 -4.07
C VAL A 46 5.01 2.34 -5.23
N TYR A 47 4.91 1.84 -6.46
CA TYR A 47 4.99 2.71 -7.64
C TYR A 47 3.81 3.69 -7.74
N PRO A 48 2.53 3.24 -7.63
CA PRO A 48 1.39 4.16 -7.61
C PRO A 48 1.45 5.20 -6.48
N LEU A 49 1.85 4.81 -5.27
CA LEU A 49 1.98 5.74 -4.14
C LEU A 49 3.11 6.76 -4.35
N THR A 50 4.22 6.35 -4.96
CA THR A 50 5.32 7.26 -5.32
C THR A 50 4.85 8.29 -6.34
N PHE A 51 4.05 7.87 -7.32
CA PHE A 51 3.44 8.79 -8.28
C PHE A 51 2.52 9.80 -7.60
N LEU A 52 1.59 9.36 -6.74
CA LEU A 52 0.71 10.27 -5.99
C LEU A 52 1.50 11.23 -5.10
N TYR A 53 2.54 10.76 -4.43
CA TYR A 53 3.39 11.60 -3.58
C TYR A 53 3.99 12.78 -4.34
N GLY A 54 4.38 12.59 -5.61
CA GLY A 54 4.96 13.64 -6.44
C GLY A 54 3.92 14.51 -7.18
N ASN A 55 2.74 13.96 -7.48
CA ASN A 55 1.87 14.53 -8.52
C ASN A 55 0.43 14.80 -8.07
N ASP A 56 -0.02 14.32 -6.91
CA ASP A 56 -1.41 14.57 -6.50
C ASP A 56 -1.65 16.07 -6.25
N PRO A 57 -2.75 16.67 -6.75
CA PRO A 57 -3.04 18.08 -6.51
C PRO A 57 -3.22 18.40 -5.03
N ALA A 58 -3.79 17.49 -4.24
CA ALA A 58 -4.08 17.71 -2.83
C ALA A 58 -2.86 17.37 -1.96
N GLN A 59 -2.38 18.35 -1.19
CA GLN A 59 -1.25 18.15 -0.27
C GLN A 59 -1.52 17.04 0.75
N THR A 60 -2.76 16.97 1.24
CA THR A 60 -3.21 15.94 2.19
C THR A 60 -3.08 14.52 1.62
N VAL A 61 -3.30 14.34 0.32
CA VAL A 61 -3.11 13.05 -0.36
C VAL A 61 -1.62 12.73 -0.50
N ARG A 62 -0.79 13.72 -0.88
CA ARG A 62 0.66 13.53 -0.98
C ARG A 62 1.26 13.09 0.36
N GLU A 63 0.86 13.72 1.47
CA GLU A 63 1.31 13.36 2.81
C GLU A 63 0.88 11.94 3.21
N GLU A 64 -0.34 11.52 2.88
CA GLU A 64 -0.81 10.16 3.13
C GLU A 64 -0.07 9.12 2.26
N ALA A 65 0.24 9.46 1.00
CA ALA A 65 1.04 8.61 0.13
C ALA A 65 2.45 8.40 0.69
N HIS A 66 3.09 9.46 1.20
CA HIS A 66 4.38 9.35 1.88
C HIS A 66 4.31 8.44 3.12
N ARG A 67 3.31 8.63 3.98
CA ARG A 67 3.09 7.78 5.17
C ARG A 67 2.89 6.31 4.80
N ALA A 68 2.14 6.04 3.73
CA ALA A 68 1.92 4.69 3.23
C ALA A 68 3.22 4.03 2.76
N LEU A 69 4.05 4.76 2.00
CA LEU A 69 5.37 4.30 1.56
C LEU A 69 6.28 3.95 2.75
N SER A 70 6.37 4.83 3.76
CA SER A 70 7.17 4.55 4.97
C SER A 70 6.73 3.27 5.70
N LYS A 71 5.41 3.00 5.75
CA LYS A 71 4.89 1.76 6.35
C LYS A 71 5.27 0.52 5.53
N ILE A 72 5.17 0.60 4.21
CA ILE A 72 5.54 -0.51 3.32
C ILE A 72 7.03 -0.83 3.49
N THR A 73 7.91 0.17 3.47
CA THR A 73 9.35 -0.04 3.63
C THR A 73 9.68 -0.62 5.00
N ARG A 74 9.10 -0.11 6.09
CA ARG A 74 9.34 -0.66 7.43
C ARG A 74 8.94 -2.13 7.54
N ASN A 75 7.81 -2.52 6.94
CA ASN A 75 7.39 -3.93 6.92
C ASN A 75 8.37 -4.83 6.15
N LEU A 76 9.01 -4.31 5.10
CA LEU A 76 10.06 -5.05 4.37
C LEU A 76 11.32 -5.20 5.23
N ASP A 77 11.71 -4.15 5.95
CA ASP A 77 12.88 -4.18 6.85
C ASP A 77 12.65 -5.13 8.05
N ASP A 78 11.43 -5.17 8.58
CA ASP A 78 11.07 -6.11 9.65
C ASP A 78 11.15 -7.58 9.19
N LEU A 79 10.90 -7.86 7.90
CA LEU A 79 11.05 -9.20 7.33
C LEU A 79 12.52 -9.61 7.14
N THR A 80 13.38 -8.69 6.68
CA THR A 80 14.80 -8.97 6.44
C THR A 80 15.61 -9.11 7.74
N ASN A 81 15.18 -8.44 8.82
CA ASN A 81 15.81 -8.54 10.14
C ASN A 81 15.53 -9.88 10.86
N ILE A 82 14.44 -10.58 10.52
CA ILE A 82 14.11 -11.90 11.10
C ILE A 82 14.94 -13.03 10.45
N GLU A 83 15.28 -12.90 9.17
CA GLU A 83 16.09 -13.92 8.46
C GLU A 83 17.57 -13.87 8.87
N THR A 84 18.09 -12.71 9.24
CA THR A 84 19.49 -12.53 9.68
C THR A 84 19.75 -12.94 11.13
N THR A 85 18.72 -13.09 11.96
CA THR A 85 18.84 -13.53 13.37
C THR A 85 18.71 -15.06 13.57
N LYS A 86 18.49 -15.83 12.50
CA LYS A 86 18.37 -17.31 12.56
C LYS A 86 19.65 -18.08 12.17
N ILE A 87 20.80 -17.40 12.10
CA ILE A 87 22.12 -18.00 11.80
C ILE A 87 23.05 -17.93 13.00
#